data_AF-A0A953MPN7-F1
#
_entry.id   AF-A0A953MPN7-F1
#
_cell.length_a   1.000
_cell.length_b   1.000
_cell.length_c   1.000
_cell.angle_alpha   90.00
_cell.angle_beta   90.00
_cell.angle_gamma   90.00
#
_symmetry.space_group_name_H-M   'P 1'
#
loop_
_entity.id
_entity.type
_entity.pdbx_description
1 polymer ?
#
loop_
_entity_poly.entity_id
_entity_poly.type
_entity_poly.pdbx_seq_one_letter_code
_entity_poly.pdbx_strand_id
1 'polypeptide(L)'
;MSKKIIVKLDNKDLPKLKSILAMREGGLADLKVTGLRYGKLGDEIVISFNIDDKHHRMIVEKFILNNLKILQPDDTTIKIIEKAQVSTSMGSRFSETTSWSKLKEKASAAAGSGADSLEESIATGNYEKVVQIAKDIKNDHHTIERAITGLTAALVNAIEYNFQKGMNNKYEIDIYLSALIKIASDEKLKNLKQFVALKSAGFKAIELCETHPENLWELVKICNNSTLVNSVNIMAAVVFARNTLPFEDEQKENLEYATKNLNIRWLQIAFDIIEFEFDSIEVEQFNALIDYVKAHR
;
A
#
# COMPACT_ATOMS: atom_id res chain seq x y z
N MET A 1 5.49 39.87 12.33
CA MET A 1 5.40 40.07 10.87
C MET A 1 4.19 39.28 10.37
N SER A 2 3.78 39.40 9.10
CA SER A 2 2.69 38.58 8.55
C SER A 2 3.25 37.44 7.71
N LYS A 3 2.82 36.21 7.98
CA LYS A 3 3.14 35.03 7.20
C LYS A 3 2.04 34.75 6.19
N LYS A 4 2.44 34.57 4.94
CA LYS A 4 1.53 34.07 3.90
C LYS A 4 1.16 32.64 4.25
N ILE A 5 -0.05 32.21 3.91
CA ILE A 5 -0.52 30.82 3.88
C ILE A 5 -1.18 30.61 2.52
N ILE A 6 -0.91 29.45 1.91
CA ILE A 6 -1.56 29.02 0.67
C ILE A 6 -2.22 27.68 0.97
N VAL A 7 -3.50 27.55 0.66
CA VAL A 7 -4.28 26.33 0.87
C VAL A 7 -4.84 25.89 -0.47
N LYS A 8 -4.76 24.58 -0.73
CA LYS A 8 -5.38 23.92 -1.88
C LYS A 8 -6.56 23.11 -1.38
N LEU A 9 -7.72 23.32 -1.97
CA LEU A 9 -8.97 22.74 -1.50
C LEU A 9 -9.98 22.58 -2.63
N ASP A 10 -10.83 21.57 -2.49
CA ASP A 10 -11.97 21.37 -3.39
C ASP A 10 -13.12 22.31 -3.05
N ASN A 11 -14.06 22.48 -3.99
CA ASN A 11 -15.29 23.27 -3.75
C ASN A 11 -16.04 22.85 -2.47
N LYS A 12 -15.95 21.56 -2.10
CA LYS A 12 -16.59 20.99 -0.91
C LYS A 12 -15.94 21.41 0.41
N ASP A 13 -14.66 21.79 0.39
CA ASP A 13 -13.89 22.17 1.59
C ASP A 13 -13.82 23.69 1.82
N LEU A 14 -14.31 24.47 0.86
CA LEU A 14 -14.41 25.93 0.97
C LEU A 14 -15.20 26.40 2.21
N PRO A 15 -16.34 25.77 2.59
CA PRO A 15 -17.06 26.13 3.81
C PRO A 15 -16.23 25.87 5.09
N LYS A 16 -15.41 24.81 5.12
CA LYS A 16 -14.55 24.47 6.27
C LYS A 16 -13.48 25.53 6.47
N LEU A 17 -12.81 25.94 5.38
CA LEU A 17 -11.83 27.04 5.44
C LEU A 17 -12.48 28.32 5.97
N LYS A 18 -13.66 28.69 5.45
CA LYS A 18 -14.40 29.87 5.91
C LYS A 18 -14.74 29.79 7.39
N SER A 19 -15.18 28.63 7.88
CA SER A 19 -15.49 28.42 9.30
C SER A 19 -14.26 28.63 10.19
N ILE A 20 -13.11 28.08 9.81
CA ILE A 20 -11.86 28.22 10.59
C ILE A 20 -11.38 29.68 10.61
N LEU A 21 -11.48 30.39 9.48
CA LEU A 21 -11.11 31.81 9.41
C LEU A 21 -12.12 32.74 10.09
N ALA A 22 -13.38 32.30 10.22
CA ALA A 22 -14.45 33.02 10.90
C ALA A 22 -14.52 32.73 12.41
N MET A 23 -13.78 31.73 12.92
CA MET A 23 -13.73 31.44 14.35
C MET A 23 -13.18 32.65 15.13
N ARG A 24 -13.97 33.14 16.08
CA ARG A 24 -13.63 34.25 16.99
C ARG A 24 -13.45 33.80 18.45
N GLU A 25 -13.40 32.50 18.69
CA GLU A 25 -13.27 31.91 20.04
C GLU A 25 -11.82 31.50 20.36
N GLY A 26 -11.47 31.51 21.65
CA GLY A 26 -10.15 31.13 22.14
C GLY A 26 -9.04 32.08 21.66
N GLY A 27 -7.86 31.52 21.35
CA GLY A 27 -6.70 32.30 20.92
C GLY A 27 -6.81 32.97 19.55
N LEU A 28 -7.96 32.91 18.85
CA LEU A 28 -8.19 33.48 17.51
C LEU A 28 -9.07 34.74 17.53
N ALA A 29 -9.44 35.23 18.72
CA ALA A 29 -10.36 36.37 18.86
C ALA A 29 -9.89 37.62 18.09
N ASP A 30 -8.59 37.87 18.02
CA ASP A 30 -7.96 38.99 17.32
C ASP A 30 -7.34 38.65 15.95
N LEU A 31 -7.69 37.49 15.36
CA LEU A 31 -7.16 37.06 14.06
C LEU A 31 -7.39 38.11 12.96
N LYS A 32 -6.30 38.54 12.33
CA LYS A 32 -6.31 39.42 11.15
C LYS A 32 -5.86 38.66 9.91
N VAL A 33 -6.81 38.43 9.01
CA VAL A 33 -6.56 37.87 7.67
C VAL A 33 -6.47 39.01 6.67
N THR A 34 -5.37 39.10 5.93
CA THR A 34 -5.18 40.15 4.90
C THR A 34 -4.71 39.54 3.58
N GLY A 35 -4.86 40.27 2.47
CA GLY A 35 -4.32 39.84 1.17
C GLY A 35 -4.94 38.56 0.60
N LEU A 36 -6.22 38.30 0.89
CA LEU A 36 -6.95 37.13 0.40
C LEU A 36 -7.04 37.17 -1.14
N ARG A 37 -6.53 36.13 -1.79
CA ARG A 37 -6.59 35.93 -3.23
C ARG A 37 -7.12 34.54 -3.55
N TYR A 38 -7.90 34.47 -4.62
CA TYR A 38 -8.48 33.24 -5.13
C TYR A 38 -7.87 32.92 -6.49
N GLY A 39 -7.49 31.67 -6.69
CA GLY A 39 -7.11 31.10 -7.97
C GLY A 39 -7.83 29.76 -8.17
N LYS A 40 -7.96 29.35 -9.43
CA LYS A 40 -8.38 27.99 -9.79
C LYS A 40 -7.23 27.29 -10.48
N LEU A 41 -7.02 26.03 -10.12
CA LEU A 41 -6.05 25.15 -10.77
C LEU A 41 -6.76 23.86 -11.13
N GLY A 42 -7.23 23.74 -12.37
CA GLY A 42 -8.16 22.68 -12.76
C GLY A 42 -9.49 22.80 -12.01
N ASP A 43 -9.93 21.70 -11.40
CA ASP A 43 -11.17 21.63 -10.60
C ASP A 43 -10.97 22.10 -9.14
N GLU A 44 -9.74 22.42 -8.74
CA GLU A 44 -9.37 22.76 -7.38
C GLU A 44 -9.27 24.28 -7.18
N ILE A 45 -9.60 24.74 -5.98
CA ILE A 45 -9.45 26.13 -5.56
C ILE A 45 -8.12 26.29 -4.82
N VAL A 46 -7.35 27.30 -5.21
CA VAL A 46 -6.16 27.73 -4.48
C VAL A 46 -6.46 29.07 -3.82
N ILE A 47 -6.34 29.12 -2.49
CA ILE A 47 -6.59 30.33 -1.70
C ILE A 47 -5.29 30.72 -1.01
N SER A 48 -4.85 31.96 -1.21
CA SER A 48 -3.69 32.52 -0.51
C SER A 48 -4.07 33.74 0.30
N PHE A 49 -3.55 33.85 1.51
CA PHE A 49 -3.80 34.98 2.42
C PHE A 49 -2.65 35.12 3.40
N ASN A 50 -2.60 36.24 4.13
CA ASN A 50 -1.60 36.49 5.16
C ASN A 50 -2.25 36.48 6.54
N ILE A 51 -1.55 35.92 7.51
CA ILE A 51 -1.90 35.90 8.93
C ILE A 51 -0.73 36.45 9.73
N ASP A 52 -1.00 37.09 10.86
CA ASP A 52 0.04 37.48 11.78
C ASP A 52 0.79 36.26 12.38
N ASP A 53 2.05 36.47 12.77
CA ASP A 53 2.89 35.41 13.35
C ASP A 53 2.29 34.77 14.61
N LYS A 54 1.55 35.55 15.43
CA LYS A 54 0.96 35.08 16.69
C LYS A 54 -0.05 33.97 16.45
N HIS A 55 -0.84 34.07 15.38
CA HIS A 55 -1.88 33.10 15.05
C HIS A 55 -1.46 32.07 14.00
N HIS A 56 -0.33 32.25 13.33
CA HIS A 56 0.15 31.36 12.27
C HIS A 56 0.16 29.88 12.68
N ARG A 57 0.79 29.55 13.80
CA ARG A 57 0.89 28.17 14.28
C ARG A 57 -0.47 27.53 14.50
N MET A 58 -1.36 28.22 15.20
CA MET A 58 -2.66 27.68 15.56
C MET A 58 -3.59 27.53 14.34
N ILE A 59 -3.47 28.42 13.35
CA ILE A 59 -4.21 28.27 12.09
C ILE A 59 -3.70 27.07 11.29
N VAL A 60 -2.38 26.89 11.20
CA VAL A 60 -1.77 25.72 10.55
C VAL A 60 -2.24 24.44 11.25
N GLU A 61 -2.20 24.38 12.58
CA GLU A 61 -2.70 23.25 13.37
C GLU A 61 -4.20 22.98 13.10
N LYS A 62 -5.05 24.02 13.08
CA LYS A 62 -6.48 23.85 12.76
C LYS A 62 -6.72 23.37 11.33
N PHE A 63 -5.93 23.82 10.36
CA PHE A 63 -6.03 23.32 8.99
C PHE A 63 -5.66 21.85 8.89
N ILE A 64 -4.59 21.41 9.58
CA ILE A 64 -4.21 20.00 9.65
C ILE A 64 -5.32 19.18 10.32
N LEU A 65 -5.84 19.63 11.46
CA LEU A 65 -6.92 18.94 12.19
C LEU A 65 -8.23 18.85 11.39
N ASN A 66 -8.43 19.73 10.40
CA ASN A 66 -9.58 19.72 9.51
C ASN A 66 -9.26 19.15 8.11
N ASN A 67 -8.11 18.48 7.95
CA ASN A 67 -7.64 17.88 6.71
C ASN A 67 -7.54 18.85 5.52
N LEU A 68 -7.29 20.14 5.77
CA LEU A 68 -7.05 21.14 4.72
C LEU A 68 -5.58 21.13 4.29
N LYS A 69 -5.33 20.94 2.99
CA LYS A 69 -3.98 20.83 2.45
C LYS A 69 -3.32 22.19 2.30
N ILE A 70 -2.29 22.44 3.10
CA ILE A 70 -1.48 23.66 3.05
C ILE A 70 -0.35 23.48 2.02
N LEU A 71 -0.22 24.43 1.09
CA LEU A 71 0.81 24.50 0.08
C LEU A 71 1.88 25.53 0.47
N GLN A 72 2.62 25.28 1.54
CA GLN A 72 3.78 26.10 1.85
C GLN A 72 4.99 25.30 2.33
N PRO A 73 6.17 25.51 1.71
CA PRO A 73 7.39 24.80 2.04
C PRO A 73 8.34 25.71 2.81
N ASP A 74 7.94 26.27 3.96
CA ASP A 74 8.91 26.87 4.88
C ASP A 74 9.17 25.89 6.04
N ASP A 75 10.45 25.72 6.40
CA ASP A 75 10.90 24.76 7.43
C ASP A 75 10.20 24.94 8.77
N THR A 76 9.66 26.14 9.05
CA THR A 76 8.91 26.41 10.28
C THR A 76 7.50 25.79 10.26
N THR A 77 6.83 25.77 9.11
CA THR A 77 5.52 25.13 8.94
C THR A 77 5.65 23.62 8.91
N ILE A 78 6.71 23.08 8.30
CA ILE A 78 7.01 21.64 8.28
C ILE A 78 7.15 21.10 9.71
N LYS A 79 7.93 21.77 10.58
CA LYS A 79 8.09 21.39 11.99
C LYS A 79 6.79 21.47 12.81
N ILE A 80 5.87 22.35 12.44
CA ILE A 80 4.54 22.44 13.08
C ILE A 80 3.67 21.26 12.61
N ILE A 81 3.71 20.93 11.32
CA ILE A 81 3.00 19.77 10.74
C ILE A 81 3.44 18.48 11.45
N GLU A 82 4.75 18.25 11.55
CA GLU A 82 5.31 17.07 12.21
C GLU A 82 4.91 16.97 13.69
N LYS A 83 4.98 18.07 14.45
CA LYS A 83 4.59 18.07 15.88
C LYS A 83 3.09 17.85 16.07
N ALA A 84 2.24 18.43 15.21
CA ALA A 84 0.79 18.27 15.29
C ALA A 84 0.36 16.82 14.99
N GLN A 85 1.01 16.17 14.03
CA GLN A 85 0.81 14.76 13.67
C GLN A 85 1.31 13.77 14.76
N VAL A 86 2.38 14.13 15.48
CA VAL A 86 2.88 13.35 16.62
C VAL A 86 1.96 13.51 17.86
N SER A 87 1.37 14.68 18.05
CA SER A 87 0.43 14.93 19.16
C SER A 87 -0.90 14.19 19.00
N THR A 88 -1.31 13.90 17.75
CA THR A 88 -2.52 13.12 17.44
C THR A 88 -2.30 11.62 17.58
N SER A 89 -1.05 11.14 17.57
CA SER A 89 -0.69 9.72 17.76
C SER A 89 -0.28 9.35 19.19
N MET A 90 -0.02 10.33 20.08
CA MET A 90 0.39 10.12 21.49
C MET A 90 -0.63 10.60 22.54
N GLY A 91 -1.90 10.79 22.17
CA GLY A 91 -2.96 11.33 23.03
C GLY A 91 -3.68 10.32 23.96
N SER A 92 -3.09 9.16 24.30
CA SER A 92 -3.69 8.23 25.26
C SER A 92 -2.74 7.87 26.40
N ARG A 93 -2.74 8.66 27.49
CA ARG A 93 -2.57 8.18 28.88
C ARG A 93 -2.72 9.30 29.92
N PHE A 94 -3.45 8.95 30.98
CA PHE A 94 -3.69 9.64 32.26
C PHE A 94 -4.78 10.72 32.34
N SER A 95 -6.01 10.27 32.67
CA SER A 95 -6.84 10.84 33.72
C SER A 95 -7.92 9.82 34.11
N GLU A 96 -8.15 9.68 35.41
CA GLU A 96 -8.85 8.61 36.11
C GLU A 96 -10.35 8.45 35.80
N THR A 97 -10.76 7.17 35.81
CA THR A 97 -12.06 6.63 36.26
C THR A 97 -13.33 7.38 35.87
N THR A 98 -13.74 7.19 34.61
CA THR A 98 -15.15 6.88 34.32
C THR A 98 -15.18 5.76 33.29
N SER A 99 -15.81 4.65 33.66
CA SER A 99 -15.86 3.37 32.94
C SER A 99 -16.06 3.53 31.42
N TRP A 100 -14.94 3.43 30.69
CA TRP A 100 -14.87 3.38 29.23
C TRP A 100 -15.72 2.26 28.61
N SER A 101 -16.02 1.21 29.37
CA SER A 101 -16.89 0.12 28.95
C SER A 101 -18.35 0.56 28.75
N LYS A 102 -18.87 1.52 29.53
CA LYS A 102 -20.26 2.00 29.37
C LYS A 102 -20.46 3.00 28.23
N LEU A 103 -19.39 3.68 27.80
CA LEU A 103 -19.41 4.55 26.61
C LEU A 103 -19.17 3.75 25.32
N LYS A 104 -18.35 2.68 25.37
CA LYS A 104 -18.20 1.75 24.24
C LYS A 104 -19.50 1.04 23.88
N GLU A 105 -20.32 0.69 24.88
CA GLU A 105 -21.59 -0.02 24.71
C GLU A 105 -22.73 0.87 24.18
N LYS A 106 -22.65 2.20 24.37
CA LYS A 106 -23.60 3.17 23.79
C LYS A 106 -23.15 3.76 22.45
N ALA A 107 -21.84 3.81 22.19
CA ALA A 107 -21.30 4.26 20.90
C ALA A 107 -21.36 3.15 19.82
N SER A 108 -21.23 1.87 20.20
CA SER A 108 -21.40 0.73 19.29
C SER A 108 -22.85 0.47 18.88
N ALA A 109 -23.82 1.09 19.56
CA ALA A 109 -25.25 0.94 19.25
C ALA A 109 -25.81 2.02 18.31
N ALA A 110 -25.05 3.06 17.97
CA ALA A 110 -25.59 4.24 17.27
C ALA A 110 -24.74 4.78 16.09
N ALA A 111 -23.58 4.20 15.78
CA ALA A 111 -22.78 4.57 14.60
C ALA A 111 -22.38 3.32 13.81
N GLY A 112 -22.67 3.30 12.50
CA GLY A 112 -22.42 2.17 11.62
C GLY A 112 -20.97 1.70 11.66
N SER A 113 -20.79 0.39 11.82
CA SER A 113 -19.55 -0.37 12.03
C SER A 113 -18.54 -0.39 10.86
N GLY A 114 -18.56 0.60 9.98
CA GLY A 114 -17.77 0.62 8.74
C GLY A 114 -16.41 1.32 8.83
N ALA A 115 -16.35 2.51 9.44
CA ALA A 115 -15.19 3.40 9.33
C ALA A 115 -14.01 3.02 10.24
N ASP A 116 -14.25 2.76 11.53
CA ASP A 116 -13.20 2.28 12.45
C ASP A 116 -12.67 0.89 12.03
N SER A 117 -13.54 0.08 11.42
CA SER A 117 -13.15 -1.21 10.86
C SER A 117 -12.33 -1.08 9.57
N LEU A 118 -12.41 0.03 8.82
CA LEU A 118 -11.70 0.21 7.56
C LEU A 118 -10.24 0.54 7.80
N GLU A 119 -9.94 1.53 8.65
CA GLU A 119 -8.56 1.91 8.95
C GLU A 119 -7.81 0.76 9.62
N GLU A 120 -8.47 0.00 10.50
CA GLU A 120 -7.88 -1.23 11.06
C GLU A 120 -7.58 -2.27 9.96
N SER A 121 -8.48 -2.44 8.99
CA SER A 121 -8.26 -3.37 7.87
C SER A 121 -7.12 -2.91 6.97
N ILE A 122 -6.95 -1.60 6.76
CA ILE A 122 -5.81 -1.05 6.02
C ILE A 122 -4.51 -1.27 6.79
N ALA A 123 -4.49 -0.95 8.09
CA ALA A 123 -3.30 -1.08 8.93
C ALA A 123 -2.85 -2.54 9.09
N THR A 124 -3.79 -3.48 9.22
CA THR A 124 -3.51 -4.92 9.37
C THR A 124 -3.27 -5.64 8.06
N GLY A 125 -3.49 -4.98 6.92
CA GLY A 125 -3.33 -5.59 5.59
C GLY A 125 -4.47 -6.53 5.18
N ASN A 126 -5.66 -6.41 5.77
CA ASN A 126 -6.85 -7.14 5.34
C ASN A 126 -7.46 -6.51 4.07
N TYR A 127 -6.74 -6.63 2.96
CA TYR A 127 -7.15 -6.02 1.69
C TYR A 127 -8.46 -6.59 1.15
N GLU A 128 -8.80 -7.86 1.44
CA GLU A 128 -10.06 -8.48 1.00
C GLU A 128 -11.27 -7.73 1.56
N LYS A 129 -11.20 -7.36 2.84
CA LYS A 129 -12.21 -6.55 3.50
C LYS A 129 -12.24 -5.12 2.96
N VAL A 130 -11.09 -4.54 2.65
CA VAL A 130 -11.02 -3.22 1.99
C VAL A 130 -11.67 -3.26 0.61
N VAL A 131 -11.44 -4.30 -0.20
CA VAL A 131 -12.09 -4.50 -1.50
C VAL A 131 -13.60 -4.68 -1.33
N GLN A 132 -14.04 -5.41 -0.31
CA GLN A 132 -15.46 -5.57 -0.01
C GLN A 132 -16.12 -4.24 0.33
N ILE A 133 -15.50 -3.44 1.20
CA ILE A 133 -15.98 -2.10 1.59
C ILE A 133 -16.04 -1.18 0.36
N ALA A 134 -15.01 -1.20 -0.49
CA ALA A 134 -14.94 -0.39 -1.70
C ALA A 134 -16.02 -0.73 -2.74
N LYS A 135 -16.61 -1.94 -2.70
CA LYS A 135 -17.65 -2.39 -3.64
C LYS A 135 -19.06 -2.37 -3.07
N ASP A 136 -19.22 -2.21 -1.76
CA ASP A 136 -20.53 -2.24 -1.12
C ASP A 136 -21.24 -0.88 -1.26
N ILE A 137 -22.31 -0.88 -2.07
CA ILE A 137 -23.16 0.28 -2.34
C ILE A 137 -23.91 0.78 -1.11
N LYS A 138 -23.95 0.00 -0.02
CA LYS A 138 -24.57 0.41 1.25
C LYS A 138 -23.67 1.33 2.07
N ASN A 139 -22.37 1.35 1.80
CA ASN A 139 -21.44 2.24 2.49
C ASN A 139 -21.60 3.68 1.97
N ASP A 140 -21.31 4.64 2.85
CA ASP A 140 -21.28 6.04 2.44
C ASP A 140 -20.14 6.28 1.44
N HIS A 141 -20.31 7.28 0.57
CA HIS A 141 -19.37 7.59 -0.51
C HIS A 141 -17.95 7.87 0.00
N HIS A 142 -17.82 8.50 1.18
CA HIS A 142 -16.52 8.80 1.77
C HIS A 142 -15.80 7.52 2.23
N THR A 143 -16.51 6.59 2.86
CA THR A 143 -15.96 5.26 3.22
C THR A 143 -15.52 4.47 1.99
N ILE A 144 -16.29 4.52 0.91
CA ILE A 144 -15.94 3.87 -0.36
C ILE A 144 -14.68 4.49 -0.96
N GLU A 145 -14.61 5.82 -1.08
CA GLU A 145 -13.45 6.52 -1.62
C GLU A 145 -12.20 6.28 -0.76
N ARG A 146 -12.37 6.27 0.56
CA ARG A 146 -11.30 5.94 1.51
C ARG A 146 -10.81 4.50 1.34
N ALA A 147 -11.71 3.54 1.12
CA ALA A 147 -11.33 2.16 0.87
C ALA A 147 -10.59 2.00 -0.46
N ILE A 148 -11.02 2.69 -1.51
CA ILE A 148 -10.32 2.69 -2.81
C ILE A 148 -8.91 3.25 -2.68
N THR A 149 -8.76 4.39 -2.01
CA THR A 149 -7.45 5.04 -1.80
C THR A 149 -6.56 4.27 -0.83
N GLY A 150 -7.15 3.60 0.16
CA GLY A 150 -6.46 2.78 1.17
C GLY A 150 -6.07 1.39 0.70
N LEU A 151 -6.62 0.90 -0.43
CA LEU A 151 -6.37 -0.46 -0.92
C LEU A 151 -4.88 -0.72 -1.18
N THR A 152 -4.18 0.23 -1.80
CA THR A 152 -2.74 0.09 -2.07
C THR A 152 -1.94 -0.07 -0.77
N ALA A 153 -2.27 0.71 0.26
CA ALA A 153 -1.61 0.61 1.56
C ALA A 153 -1.92 -0.73 2.23
N ALA A 154 -3.18 -1.19 2.17
CA ALA A 154 -3.56 -2.49 2.70
C ALA A 154 -2.79 -3.64 2.01
N LEU A 155 -2.62 -3.58 0.69
CA LEU A 155 -1.84 -4.58 -0.06
C LEU A 155 -0.36 -4.56 0.32
N VAL A 156 0.26 -3.37 0.42
CA VAL A 156 1.65 -3.24 0.84
C VAL A 156 1.85 -3.84 2.24
N ASN A 157 0.97 -3.52 3.18
CA ASN A 157 1.02 -4.06 4.54
C ASN A 157 0.83 -5.58 4.56
N ALA A 158 -0.09 -6.11 3.75
CA ALA A 158 -0.32 -7.55 3.64
C ALA A 158 0.90 -8.29 3.10
N ILE A 159 1.50 -7.76 2.04
CA ILE A 159 2.69 -8.34 1.40
C ILE A 159 3.85 -8.34 2.40
N GLU A 160 4.12 -7.21 3.04
CA GLU A 160 5.24 -7.07 3.98
C GLU A 160 5.04 -7.97 5.20
N TYR A 161 3.83 -8.04 5.74
CA TYR A 161 3.52 -8.94 6.86
C TYR A 161 3.82 -10.39 6.52
N ASN A 162 3.31 -10.89 5.39
CA ASN A 162 3.51 -12.30 5.01
C ASN A 162 4.97 -12.57 4.68
N PHE A 163 5.66 -11.65 3.99
CA PHE A 163 7.07 -11.81 3.67
C PHE A 163 7.93 -11.87 4.94
N GLN A 164 7.78 -10.92 5.87
CA GLN A 164 8.54 -10.89 7.11
C GLN A 164 8.26 -12.11 7.98
N LYS A 165 7.00 -12.57 8.03
CA LYS A 165 6.66 -13.79 8.78
C LYS A 165 7.26 -15.04 8.14
N GLY A 166 7.21 -15.18 6.82
CA GLY A 166 7.86 -16.27 6.10
C GLY A 166 9.37 -16.29 6.27
N MET A 167 10.02 -15.12 6.24
CA MET A 167 11.46 -15.00 6.47
C MET A 167 11.88 -15.47 7.86
N ASN A 168 11.07 -15.17 8.88
CA ASN A 168 11.38 -15.46 10.28
C ASN A 168 10.89 -16.84 10.76
N ASN A 169 9.99 -17.51 10.03
CA ASN A 169 9.41 -18.79 10.45
C ASN A 169 9.51 -19.87 9.37
N LYS A 170 10.62 -20.61 9.39
CA LYS A 170 10.92 -21.71 8.46
C LYS A 170 9.82 -22.79 8.39
N TYR A 171 9.15 -23.08 9.52
CA TYR A 171 8.17 -24.18 9.59
C TYR A 171 6.79 -23.84 9.03
N GLU A 172 6.49 -22.55 8.90
CA GLU A 172 5.20 -22.05 8.40
C GLU A 172 5.33 -21.35 7.05
N ILE A 173 6.47 -21.50 6.38
CA ILE A 173 6.77 -20.83 5.12
C ILE A 173 5.70 -21.06 4.06
N ASP A 174 5.17 -22.28 3.96
CA ASP A 174 4.12 -22.63 3.01
C ASP A 174 2.85 -21.79 3.17
N ILE A 175 2.50 -21.43 4.42
CA ILE A 175 1.33 -20.61 4.73
C ILE A 175 1.54 -19.19 4.16
N TYR A 176 2.71 -18.61 4.43
CA TYR A 176 3.04 -17.25 4.02
C TYR A 176 3.30 -17.16 2.51
N LEU A 177 3.95 -18.17 1.93
CA LEU A 177 4.13 -18.31 0.48
C LEU A 177 2.79 -18.41 -0.24
N SER A 178 1.89 -19.27 0.25
CA SER A 178 0.54 -19.39 -0.29
C SER A 178 -0.24 -18.08 -0.21
N ALA A 179 -0.09 -17.32 0.88
CA ALA A 179 -0.73 -16.02 1.03
C ALA A 179 -0.19 -14.98 0.02
N LEU A 180 1.12 -14.94 -0.21
CA LEU A 180 1.73 -14.06 -1.21
C LEU A 180 1.30 -14.43 -2.63
N ILE A 181 1.31 -15.72 -2.98
CA ILE A 181 0.83 -16.22 -4.28
C ILE A 181 -0.65 -15.91 -4.46
N LYS A 182 -1.48 -16.04 -3.40
CA LYS A 182 -2.90 -15.67 -3.43
C LYS A 182 -3.10 -14.19 -3.76
N ILE A 183 -2.32 -13.30 -3.14
CA ILE A 183 -2.35 -11.86 -3.49
C ILE A 183 -1.94 -11.68 -4.94
N ALA A 184 -0.82 -12.27 -5.38
CA ALA A 184 -0.27 -12.11 -6.72
C ALA A 184 -1.18 -12.63 -7.85
N SER A 185 -2.08 -13.58 -7.54
CA SER A 185 -3.02 -14.20 -8.46
C SER A 185 -4.46 -13.68 -8.36
N ASP A 186 -4.74 -12.67 -7.52
CA ASP A 186 -6.11 -12.21 -7.30
C ASP A 186 -6.66 -11.44 -8.52
N GLU A 187 -7.56 -12.08 -9.26
CA GLU A 187 -8.29 -11.51 -10.40
C GLU A 187 -9.08 -10.24 -10.03
N LYS A 188 -9.56 -10.11 -8.80
CA LYS A 188 -10.25 -8.88 -8.36
C LYS A 188 -9.29 -7.70 -8.33
N LEU A 189 -8.04 -7.92 -7.92
CA LEU A 189 -7.00 -6.89 -7.89
C LEU A 189 -6.53 -6.53 -9.30
N LYS A 190 -6.47 -7.51 -10.24
CA LYS A 190 -6.22 -7.23 -11.66
C LYS A 190 -7.28 -6.32 -12.26
N ASN A 191 -8.55 -6.59 -11.99
CA ASN A 191 -9.66 -5.75 -12.43
C ASN A 191 -9.61 -4.33 -11.85
N LEU A 192 -9.03 -4.19 -10.65
CA LEU A 192 -8.77 -2.90 -10.00
C LEU A 192 -7.42 -2.27 -10.42
N LYS A 193 -6.75 -2.83 -11.44
CA LYS A 193 -5.47 -2.36 -12.00
C LYS A 193 -4.33 -2.27 -10.99
N GLN A 194 -4.33 -3.12 -9.96
CA GLN A 194 -3.28 -3.16 -8.92
C GLN A 194 -2.04 -3.96 -9.36
N PHE A 195 -1.63 -3.86 -10.63
CA PHE A 195 -0.57 -4.70 -11.23
C PHE A 195 0.77 -4.58 -10.50
N VAL A 196 1.11 -3.39 -9.98
CA VAL A 196 2.35 -3.17 -9.20
C VAL A 196 2.34 -4.01 -7.91
N ALA A 197 1.21 -4.03 -7.20
CA ALA A 197 1.07 -4.82 -5.97
C ALA A 197 1.09 -6.32 -6.27
N LEU A 198 0.45 -6.76 -7.35
CA LEU A 198 0.47 -8.16 -7.80
C LEU A 198 1.90 -8.63 -8.13
N LYS A 199 2.65 -7.84 -8.90
CA LYS A 199 4.05 -8.11 -9.26
C LYS A 199 4.93 -8.13 -8.01
N SER A 200 4.74 -7.17 -7.10
CA SER A 200 5.46 -7.11 -5.82
C SER A 200 5.22 -8.35 -4.96
N ALA A 201 3.97 -8.79 -4.79
CA ALA A 201 3.64 -10.00 -4.05
C ALA A 201 4.29 -11.25 -4.64
N GLY A 202 4.25 -11.38 -5.98
CA GLY A 202 4.89 -12.48 -6.70
C GLY A 202 6.41 -12.49 -6.53
N PHE A 203 7.06 -11.33 -6.60
CA PHE A 203 8.50 -11.22 -6.38
C PHE A 203 8.90 -11.53 -4.93
N LYS A 204 8.10 -11.10 -3.95
CA LYS A 204 8.30 -11.50 -2.54
C LYS A 204 8.13 -13.00 -2.32
N ALA A 205 7.22 -13.65 -3.03
CA ALA A 205 7.09 -15.11 -3.00
C ALA A 205 8.35 -15.80 -3.55
N ILE A 206 8.89 -15.30 -4.67
CA ILE A 206 10.14 -15.83 -5.26
C ILE A 206 11.34 -15.62 -4.33
N GLU A 207 11.48 -14.43 -3.75
CA GLU A 207 12.55 -14.11 -2.78
C GLU A 207 12.48 -15.03 -1.54
N LEU A 208 11.27 -15.37 -1.11
CA LEU A 208 11.06 -16.30 -0.01
C LEU A 208 11.50 -17.73 -0.38
N CYS A 209 11.20 -18.21 -1.60
CA CYS A 209 11.70 -19.48 -2.10
C CYS A 209 13.23 -19.51 -2.25
N GLU A 210 13.83 -18.40 -2.69
CA GLU A 210 15.29 -18.29 -2.84
C GLU A 210 16.01 -18.33 -1.50
N THR A 211 15.44 -17.70 -0.47
CA THR A 211 16.03 -17.69 0.88
C THR A 211 15.98 -19.07 1.55
N HIS A 212 15.03 -19.93 1.14
CA HIS A 212 14.77 -21.23 1.74
C HIS A 212 14.90 -22.34 0.68
N PRO A 213 16.12 -22.84 0.40
CA PRO A 213 16.41 -23.72 -0.74
C PRO A 213 15.58 -25.00 -0.80
N GLU A 214 15.08 -25.50 0.34
CA GLU A 214 14.17 -26.64 0.36
C GLU A 214 12.84 -26.41 -0.39
N ASN A 215 12.50 -25.15 -0.68
CA ASN A 215 11.26 -24.76 -1.35
C ASN A 215 11.48 -24.30 -2.81
N LEU A 216 12.65 -24.55 -3.40
CA LEU A 216 12.91 -24.15 -4.79
C LEU A 216 11.94 -24.80 -5.80
N TRP A 217 11.43 -26.00 -5.53
CA TRP A 217 10.41 -26.65 -6.34
C TRP A 217 9.09 -25.85 -6.45
N GLU A 218 8.77 -24.99 -5.47
CA GLU A 218 7.61 -24.08 -5.55
C GLU A 218 7.77 -23.05 -6.68
N LEU A 219 8.99 -22.68 -7.05
CA LEU A 219 9.23 -21.79 -8.19
C LEU A 219 8.71 -22.40 -9.50
N VAL A 220 8.75 -23.74 -9.65
CA VAL A 220 8.17 -24.43 -10.82
C VAL A 220 6.64 -24.29 -10.85
N LYS A 221 5.98 -24.32 -9.69
CA LYS A 221 4.54 -24.05 -9.60
C LYS A 221 4.22 -22.60 -9.95
N ILE A 222 5.04 -21.65 -9.47
CA ILE A 222 4.92 -20.23 -9.81
C ILE A 222 5.10 -20.04 -11.33
N CYS A 223 6.10 -20.66 -11.96
CA CYS A 223 6.31 -20.64 -13.41
C CYS A 223 5.05 -21.05 -14.20
N ASN A 224 4.38 -22.10 -13.74
CA ASN A 224 3.22 -22.69 -14.42
C ASN A 224 1.89 -21.98 -14.12
N ASN A 225 1.86 -21.00 -13.22
CA ASN A 225 0.63 -20.35 -12.82
C ASN A 225 0.24 -19.21 -13.79
N SER A 226 -0.67 -19.51 -14.73
CA SER A 226 -1.17 -18.54 -15.72
C SER A 226 -2.02 -17.40 -15.15
N THR A 227 -2.41 -17.47 -13.87
CA THR A 227 -3.08 -16.35 -13.18
C THR A 227 -2.10 -15.32 -12.65
N LEU A 228 -0.79 -15.57 -12.68
CA LEU A 228 0.20 -14.56 -12.31
C LEU A 228 0.51 -13.63 -13.49
N VAL A 229 1.17 -12.51 -13.20
CA VAL A 229 1.72 -11.63 -14.24
C VAL A 229 2.91 -12.34 -14.86
N ASN A 230 3.03 -12.34 -16.19
CA ASN A 230 4.10 -13.02 -16.93
C ASN A 230 5.50 -12.72 -16.35
N SER A 231 5.77 -11.47 -15.96
CA SER A 231 7.04 -11.06 -15.33
C SER A 231 7.38 -11.87 -14.07
N VAL A 232 6.37 -12.26 -13.28
CA VAL A 232 6.55 -13.11 -12.10
C VAL A 232 6.87 -14.54 -12.53
N ASN A 233 6.16 -15.08 -13.53
CA ASN A 233 6.42 -16.43 -14.02
C ASN A 233 7.85 -16.58 -14.57
N ILE A 234 8.30 -15.61 -15.38
CA ILE A 234 9.64 -15.62 -15.96
C ILE A 234 10.70 -15.39 -14.90
N MET A 235 10.50 -14.44 -13.97
CA MET A 235 11.44 -14.24 -12.87
C MET A 235 11.60 -15.52 -12.01
N ALA A 236 10.52 -16.26 -11.77
CA ALA A 236 10.60 -17.53 -11.05
C ALA A 236 11.47 -18.55 -11.80
N ALA A 237 11.36 -18.61 -13.13
CA ALA A 237 12.18 -19.48 -13.97
C ALA A 237 13.67 -19.08 -13.92
N VAL A 238 13.95 -17.77 -14.03
CA VAL A 238 15.30 -17.21 -13.91
C VAL A 238 15.94 -17.54 -12.56
N VAL A 239 15.23 -17.27 -11.46
CA VAL A 239 15.71 -17.56 -10.10
C VAL A 239 15.90 -19.05 -9.88
N PHE A 240 14.99 -19.88 -10.40
CA PHE A 240 15.15 -21.33 -10.33
C PHE A 240 16.41 -21.79 -11.06
N ALA A 241 16.63 -21.32 -12.29
CA ALA A 241 17.80 -21.64 -13.09
C ALA A 241 19.10 -21.25 -12.37
N ARG A 242 19.16 -20.02 -11.86
CA ARG A 242 20.29 -19.46 -11.13
C ARG A 242 20.69 -20.28 -9.91
N ASN A 243 19.70 -20.83 -9.20
CA ASN A 243 19.92 -21.55 -7.94
C ASN A 243 20.05 -23.08 -8.11
N THR A 244 19.74 -23.63 -9.29
CA THR A 244 19.76 -25.08 -9.50
C THR A 244 20.79 -25.54 -10.53
N LEU A 245 20.91 -24.87 -11.68
CA LEU A 245 21.81 -25.29 -12.75
C LEU A 245 23.31 -25.22 -12.38
N PRO A 246 23.80 -24.24 -11.61
CA PRO A 246 25.20 -24.26 -11.16
C PRO A 246 25.53 -25.39 -10.16
N PHE A 247 24.50 -26.00 -9.56
CA PHE A 247 24.60 -26.98 -8.48
C PHE A 247 23.83 -28.26 -8.81
N GLU A 248 23.94 -28.75 -10.05
CA GLU A 248 23.09 -29.84 -10.56
C GLU A 248 23.09 -31.09 -9.66
N ASP A 249 24.26 -31.48 -9.15
CA ASP A 249 24.41 -32.64 -8.28
C ASP A 249 23.66 -32.48 -6.94
N GLU A 250 23.68 -31.27 -6.37
CA GLU A 250 23.01 -30.95 -5.10
C GLU A 250 21.50 -30.72 -5.30
N GLN A 251 21.10 -30.27 -6.48
CA GLN A 251 19.74 -29.84 -6.81
C GLN A 251 19.02 -30.82 -7.74
N LYS A 252 19.50 -32.06 -7.83
CA LYS A 252 19.00 -33.09 -8.73
C LYS A 252 17.49 -33.31 -8.60
N GLU A 253 16.96 -33.39 -7.38
CA GLU A 253 15.52 -33.60 -7.15
C GLU A 253 14.67 -32.45 -7.70
N ASN A 254 15.12 -31.20 -7.50
CA ASN A 254 14.46 -30.02 -8.04
C ASN A 254 14.50 -30.00 -9.58
N LEU A 255 15.65 -30.33 -10.17
CA LEU A 255 15.82 -30.40 -11.63
C LEU A 255 14.98 -31.52 -12.27
N GLU A 256 14.88 -32.69 -11.63
CA GLU A 256 13.98 -33.79 -12.03
C GLU A 256 12.50 -33.38 -11.93
N TYR A 257 12.14 -32.61 -10.89
CA TYR A 257 10.80 -32.08 -10.76
C TYR A 257 10.48 -31.09 -11.88
N ALA A 258 11.41 -30.18 -12.20
CA ALA A 258 11.25 -29.19 -13.27
C ALA A 258 11.12 -29.86 -14.65
N THR A 259 11.96 -30.84 -14.97
CA THR A 259 11.87 -31.56 -16.27
C THR A 259 10.50 -32.21 -16.49
N LYS A 260 9.93 -32.81 -15.45
CA LYS A 260 8.62 -33.45 -15.51
C LYS A 260 7.48 -32.43 -15.58
N ASN A 261 7.54 -31.35 -14.82
CA ASN A 261 6.39 -30.49 -14.55
C ASN A 261 6.40 -29.13 -15.25
N LEU A 262 7.55 -28.62 -15.71
CA LEU A 262 7.63 -27.28 -16.30
C LEU A 262 6.93 -27.22 -17.66
N ASN A 263 6.04 -26.24 -17.83
CA ASN A 263 5.38 -25.97 -19.09
C ASN A 263 6.22 -25.00 -19.94
N ILE A 264 7.26 -25.53 -20.58
CA ILE A 264 8.19 -24.74 -21.40
C ILE A 264 7.49 -23.96 -22.53
N ARG A 265 6.43 -24.51 -23.13
CA ARG A 265 5.70 -23.85 -24.21
C ARG A 265 5.00 -22.58 -23.71
N TRP A 266 4.34 -22.67 -22.56
CA TRP A 266 3.70 -21.52 -21.93
C TRP A 266 4.74 -20.46 -21.54
N LEU A 267 5.85 -20.86 -20.93
CA LEU A 267 6.90 -19.93 -20.50
C LEU A 267 7.52 -19.19 -21.67
N GLN A 268 7.79 -19.87 -22.80
CA GLN A 268 8.31 -19.20 -23.99
C GLN A 268 7.32 -18.16 -24.53
N ILE A 269 6.01 -18.49 -24.61
CA ILE A 269 4.98 -17.52 -25.01
C ILE A 269 4.92 -16.34 -24.05
N ALA A 270 4.99 -16.60 -22.74
CA ALA A 270 4.99 -15.55 -21.73
C ALA A 270 6.23 -14.66 -21.86
N PHE A 271 7.40 -15.24 -22.11
CA PHE A 271 8.68 -14.56 -22.27
C PHE A 271 8.67 -13.64 -23.50
N ASP A 272 8.21 -14.10 -24.65
CA ASP A 272 8.14 -13.29 -25.89
C ASP A 272 7.36 -11.97 -25.70
N ILE A 273 6.41 -11.93 -24.75
CA ILE A 273 5.59 -10.74 -24.45
C ILE A 273 6.34 -9.72 -23.60
N ILE A 274 7.25 -10.18 -22.72
CA ILE A 274 7.86 -9.38 -21.64
C ILE A 274 9.39 -9.43 -21.62
N GLU A 275 10.03 -9.98 -22.65
CA GLU A 275 11.49 -10.10 -22.79
C GLU A 275 12.20 -8.76 -22.51
N PHE A 276 11.60 -7.66 -22.97
CA PHE A 276 12.14 -6.30 -22.78
C PHE A 276 12.27 -5.86 -21.31
N GLU A 277 11.66 -6.57 -20.36
CA GLU A 277 11.77 -6.29 -18.93
C GLU A 277 13.01 -6.93 -18.27
N PHE A 278 13.73 -7.81 -18.99
CA PHE A 278 14.83 -8.62 -18.45
C PHE A 278 16.17 -8.21 -19.04
N ASP A 279 17.23 -8.32 -18.24
CA ASP A 279 18.60 -8.09 -18.72
C ASP A 279 19.19 -9.32 -19.43
N SER A 280 20.35 -9.15 -20.06
CA SER A 280 20.99 -10.23 -20.82
C SER A 280 21.35 -11.46 -19.98
N ILE A 281 21.65 -11.28 -18.69
CA ILE A 281 22.02 -12.36 -17.78
C ILE A 281 20.76 -13.15 -17.41
N GLU A 282 19.67 -12.46 -17.12
CA GLU A 282 18.38 -13.08 -16.83
C GLU A 282 17.83 -13.84 -18.05
N VAL A 283 17.97 -13.26 -19.25
CA VAL A 283 17.62 -13.90 -20.52
C VAL A 283 18.44 -15.20 -20.72
N GLU A 284 19.75 -15.16 -20.45
CA GLU A 284 20.62 -16.32 -20.54
C GLU A 284 20.20 -17.43 -19.55
N GLN A 285 19.91 -17.07 -18.30
CA GLN A 285 19.45 -18.00 -17.26
C GLN A 285 18.11 -18.65 -17.64
N PHE A 286 17.17 -17.86 -18.16
CA PHE A 286 15.90 -18.37 -18.65
C PHE A 286 16.10 -19.39 -19.78
N ASN A 287 16.87 -19.03 -20.80
CA ASN A 287 17.13 -19.90 -21.94
C ASN A 287 17.86 -21.18 -21.53
N ALA A 288 18.84 -21.09 -20.62
CA ALA A 288 19.55 -22.23 -20.08
C ALA A 288 18.60 -23.24 -19.40
N LEU A 289 17.62 -22.77 -18.63
CA LEU A 289 16.60 -23.65 -18.03
C LEU A 289 15.71 -24.31 -19.09
N ILE A 290 15.26 -23.55 -20.09
CA ILE A 290 14.44 -24.09 -21.17
C ILE A 290 15.19 -25.19 -21.94
N ASP A 291 16.46 -24.95 -22.25
CA ASP A 291 17.30 -25.91 -22.99
C ASP A 291 17.62 -27.13 -22.14
N TYR A 292 17.93 -26.95 -20.85
CA TYR A 292 18.11 -28.05 -19.90
C TYR A 292 16.87 -28.95 -19.86
N VAL A 293 15.68 -28.36 -19.71
CA VAL A 293 14.42 -29.13 -19.66
C VAL A 293 14.15 -29.84 -20.98
N LYS A 294 14.42 -29.21 -22.13
CA LYS A 294 14.27 -29.87 -23.44
C LYS A 294 15.20 -31.06 -23.63
N ALA A 295 16.44 -30.97 -23.17
CA ALA A 295 17.43 -32.03 -23.31
C ALA A 295 17.14 -33.27 -22.44
N HIS A 296 16.42 -33.08 -21.34
CA HIS A 296 16.20 -34.11 -20.30
C HIS A 296 14.72 -34.54 -20.17
N ARG A 297 13.87 -34.21 -21.14
CA ARG A 297 12.44 -34.59 -21.15
C ARG A 297 12.16 -35.91 -21.88
#